data_AF-A0A0P9H1U8-F1
#
_entry.id   AF-A0A0P9H1U8-F1
#
_cell.length_a   1.000
_cell.length_b   1.000
_cell.length_c   1.000
_cell.angle_alpha   90.00
_cell.angle_beta   90.00
_cell.angle_gamma   90.00
#
_symmetry.space_group_name_H-M   'P 1'
#
loop_
_entity.id
_entity.type
_entity.pdbx_description
1 polymer ?
#
loop_
_entity_poly.entity_id
_entity_poly.type
_entity_poly.pdbx_seq_one_letter_code
_entity_poly.pdbx_strand_id
1 'polypeptide(L)'
;RSLRAEGSRLLLNDASIYPRMALSWGWYPESLHSNPGPERVRADFARLRALGYNGVKLCLWFPPHYYYDLADELGMPLWVELPMWIPQPSPFFRAQVPVEYDRLMRQARQHPAIILYTLGCELSRVVDAQMLAPLFALVKGHAGDALVRDNSGSGEAYGGLLNEFAEFYDYHFYSDLHHFRPLLDYFAPRGRPPQPWLFGEYCDYDTFRDPNALTEGVLPCAQTKNQEPGTAEPGNEDQEPGAAEPGT
;
A
#
# COMPACT_ATOMS: atom_id res chain seq x y z
N ARG A 1 9.45 4.27 20.39
CA ARG A 1 10.45 3.61 19.51
C ARG A 1 11.36 4.69 18.93
N SER A 2 12.47 4.33 18.28
CA SER A 2 13.34 5.26 17.54
C SER A 2 13.54 4.80 16.10
N LEU A 3 13.55 5.73 15.14
CA LEU A 3 13.90 5.49 13.75
C LEU A 3 14.90 6.56 13.29
N ARG A 4 15.96 6.15 12.59
CA ARG A 4 16.91 7.08 11.97
C ARG A 4 17.51 6.54 10.69
N ALA A 5 17.88 7.45 9.80
CA ALA A 5 18.77 7.17 8.68
C ALA A 5 20.24 7.31 9.12
N GLU A 6 21.08 6.35 8.77
CA GLU A 6 22.53 6.40 8.95
C GLU A 6 23.21 6.03 7.63
N GLY A 7 23.64 7.04 6.88
CA GLY A 7 24.08 6.85 5.49
C GLY A 7 22.99 6.19 4.67
N SER A 8 23.28 5.04 4.05
CA SER A 8 22.32 4.26 3.26
C SER A 8 21.47 3.28 4.06
N ARG A 9 21.55 3.27 5.39
CA ARG A 9 20.85 2.31 6.25
C ARG A 9 19.70 2.97 6.99
N LEU A 10 18.61 2.22 7.14
CA LEU A 10 17.52 2.55 8.06
C LEU A 10 17.71 1.77 9.36
N LEU A 11 17.69 2.45 10.49
CA LEU A 11 17.85 1.86 11.82
C LEU A 11 16.57 2.07 12.64
N LEU A 12 15.92 0.97 13.03
CA LEU A 12 14.76 0.94 13.92
C LEU A 12 15.20 0.39 15.27
N ASN A 13 15.11 1.19 16.34
CA ASN A 13 15.63 0.87 17.67
C ASN A 13 17.08 0.38 17.64
N ASP A 14 17.96 1.13 16.95
CA ASP A 14 19.39 0.83 16.76
C ASP A 14 19.71 -0.43 15.93
N ALA A 15 18.70 -1.20 15.52
CA ALA A 15 18.88 -2.35 14.64
C ALA A 15 18.59 -1.99 13.18
N SER A 16 19.39 -2.50 12.25
CA SER A 16 19.13 -2.30 10.83
C SER A 16 17.84 -2.99 10.42
N ILE A 17 16.98 -2.25 9.73
CA ILE A 17 15.76 -2.77 9.11
C ILE A 17 15.86 -2.63 7.59
N TYR A 18 15.42 -3.67 6.89
CA TYR A 18 15.16 -3.63 5.46
C TYR A 18 13.65 -3.70 5.24
N PRO A 19 12.98 -2.57 4.95
CA PRO A 19 11.55 -2.57 4.69
C PRO A 19 11.21 -3.47 3.49
N ARG A 20 10.43 -4.51 3.75
CA ARG A 20 9.83 -5.38 2.74
C ARG A 20 8.33 -5.26 2.91
N MET A 21 7.77 -4.23 2.28
CA MET A 21 6.39 -3.83 2.49
C MET A 21 5.52 -4.26 1.31
N ALA A 22 4.32 -4.73 1.61
CA ALA A 22 3.29 -4.89 0.59
C ALA A 22 2.53 -3.57 0.42
N LEU A 23 2.22 -3.19 -0.81
CA LEU A 23 1.40 -2.02 -1.09
C LEU A 23 -0.08 -2.38 -0.95
N SER A 24 -0.84 -1.53 -0.27
CA SER A 24 -2.29 -1.65 -0.12
C SER A 24 -2.99 -0.36 -0.53
N TRP A 25 -3.93 -0.50 -1.47
CA TRP A 25 -4.90 0.52 -1.88
C TRP A 25 -6.15 0.59 -1.00
N GLY A 26 -6.24 -0.26 0.02
CA GLY A 26 -7.42 -0.34 0.87
C GLY A 26 -8.66 -0.83 0.13
N TRP A 27 -8.50 -1.48 -1.03
CA TRP A 27 -9.61 -2.07 -1.75
C TRP A 27 -9.84 -3.52 -1.30
N TYR A 28 -11.07 -3.78 -0.85
CA TYR A 28 -11.50 -5.10 -0.40
C TYR A 28 -12.66 -5.58 -1.28
N PRO A 29 -12.40 -6.45 -2.26
CA PRO A 29 -13.41 -6.88 -3.24
C PRO A 29 -14.65 -7.51 -2.62
N GLU A 30 -14.49 -8.18 -1.47
CA GLU A 30 -15.60 -8.88 -0.82
C GLU A 30 -16.60 -7.92 -0.15
N SER A 31 -16.12 -6.79 0.37
CA SER A 31 -16.94 -5.76 1.02
C SER A 31 -17.26 -4.57 0.10
N LEU A 32 -16.53 -4.40 -1.01
CA LEU A 32 -16.62 -3.28 -1.94
C LEU A 32 -16.35 -1.91 -1.27
N HIS A 33 -15.68 -1.88 -0.12
CA HIS A 33 -15.29 -0.65 0.57
C HIS A 33 -14.01 -0.84 1.38
N SER A 34 -13.35 0.26 1.74
CA SER A 34 -12.05 0.30 2.42
C SER A 34 -12.07 0.07 3.93
N ASN A 35 -13.09 -0.64 4.42
CA ASN A 35 -13.23 -0.94 5.85
C ASN A 35 -13.51 -2.44 6.03
N PRO A 36 -12.47 -3.29 5.94
CA PRO A 36 -12.64 -4.74 6.00
C PRO A 36 -12.97 -5.29 7.40
N GLY A 37 -12.95 -4.45 8.43
CA GLY A 37 -13.00 -4.87 9.83
C GLY A 37 -11.67 -5.41 10.38
N PRO A 38 -11.54 -5.48 11.72
CA PRO A 38 -10.27 -5.81 12.38
C PRO A 38 -9.79 -7.25 12.12
N GLU A 39 -10.71 -8.23 12.08
CA GLU A 39 -10.34 -9.64 11.88
C GLU A 39 -9.70 -9.88 10.51
N ARG A 40 -10.21 -9.22 9.46
CA ARG A 40 -9.62 -9.30 8.12
C ARG A 40 -8.23 -8.66 8.08
N VAL A 41 -8.03 -7.50 8.72
CA VAL A 41 -6.70 -6.86 8.78
C VAL A 41 -5.70 -7.74 9.55
N ARG A 42 -6.12 -8.34 10.66
CA ARG A 42 -5.29 -9.29 11.43
C ARG A 42 -4.88 -10.49 10.57
N ALA A 43 -5.82 -11.05 9.80
CA ALA A 43 -5.55 -12.14 8.87
C ALA A 43 -4.60 -11.72 7.73
N ASP A 44 -4.80 -10.54 7.16
CA ASP A 44 -3.93 -9.98 6.11
C ASP A 44 -2.50 -9.80 6.64
N PHE A 45 -2.32 -9.23 7.84
CA PHE A 45 -1.00 -9.06 8.46
C PHE A 45 -0.32 -10.40 8.75
N ALA A 46 -1.06 -11.39 9.27
CA ALA A 46 -0.52 -12.73 9.49
C ALA A 46 -0.05 -13.36 8.18
N ARG A 47 -0.84 -13.22 7.10
CA ARG A 47 -0.50 -13.72 5.77
C ARG A 47 0.73 -13.03 5.20
N LEU A 48 0.82 -11.70 5.30
CA LEU A 48 1.96 -10.93 4.83
C LEU A 48 3.26 -11.35 5.54
N ARG A 49 3.21 -11.57 6.86
CA ARG A 49 4.35 -12.11 7.61
C ARG A 49 4.75 -13.50 7.13
N ALA A 50 3.79 -14.39 6.89
CA ALA A 50 4.06 -15.72 6.38
C ALA A 50 4.73 -15.71 4.99
N LEU A 51 4.45 -14.68 4.18
CA LEU A 51 5.09 -14.45 2.88
C LEU A 51 6.45 -13.72 2.98
N GLY A 52 6.89 -13.34 4.19
CA GLY A 52 8.19 -12.70 4.43
C GLY A 52 8.18 -11.17 4.41
N TYR A 53 7.02 -10.55 4.18
CA TYR A 53 6.84 -9.11 4.34
C TYR A 53 6.90 -8.73 5.82
N ASN A 54 7.39 -7.53 6.10
CA ASN A 54 7.50 -7.00 7.45
C ASN A 54 6.78 -5.66 7.62
N GLY A 55 6.04 -5.20 6.61
CA GLY A 55 5.28 -3.96 6.69
C GLY A 55 4.26 -3.81 5.57
N VAL A 56 3.53 -2.70 5.62
CA VAL A 56 2.55 -2.32 4.61
C VAL A 56 2.71 -0.85 4.23
N LYS A 57 2.76 -0.57 2.93
CA LYS A 57 2.61 0.78 2.39
C LYS A 57 1.14 1.03 2.09
N LEU A 58 0.57 2.07 2.69
CA LEU A 58 -0.81 2.50 2.50
C LEU A 58 -0.80 3.59 1.43
N CYS A 59 -1.12 3.23 0.18
CA CYS A 59 -1.08 4.09 -1.01
C CYS A 59 -2.41 3.95 -1.76
N LEU A 60 -3.24 4.96 -2.01
CA LEU A 60 -3.32 6.35 -1.53
C LEU A 60 -4.58 6.50 -0.68
N TRP A 61 -4.63 5.78 0.44
CA TRP A 61 -5.79 5.72 1.31
C TRP A 61 -5.39 5.82 2.78
N PHE A 62 -6.34 6.27 3.59
CA PHE A 62 -6.12 6.45 5.02
C PHE A 62 -7.06 5.51 5.80
N PRO A 63 -6.54 4.45 6.44
CA PRO A 63 -7.38 3.47 7.09
C PRO A 63 -8.10 3.98 8.35
N PRO A 64 -9.16 3.27 8.79
CA PRO A 64 -9.76 3.50 10.11
C PRO A 64 -8.77 3.29 11.25
N HIS A 65 -9.04 3.91 12.41
CA HIS A 65 -8.15 3.90 13.59
C HIS A 65 -7.70 2.50 14.02
N TYR A 66 -8.63 1.53 14.01
CA TYR A 66 -8.34 0.14 14.40
C TYR A 66 -7.22 -0.51 13.57
N TYR A 67 -6.98 -0.05 12.34
CA TYR A 67 -5.92 -0.59 11.49
C TYR A 67 -4.54 -0.24 12.06
N TYR A 68 -4.38 0.99 12.55
CA TYR A 68 -3.15 1.44 13.17
C TYR A 68 -2.96 0.78 14.54
N ASP A 69 -4.04 0.65 15.33
CA ASP A 69 -4.01 -0.09 16.60
C ASP A 69 -3.52 -1.55 16.39
N LEU A 70 -4.03 -2.23 15.36
CA LEU A 70 -3.59 -3.58 15.00
C LEU A 70 -2.14 -3.61 14.52
N ALA A 71 -1.70 -2.59 13.78
CA ALA A 71 -0.32 -2.50 13.33
C ALA A 71 0.64 -2.33 14.51
N ASP A 72 0.26 -1.53 15.51
CA ASP A 72 1.00 -1.39 16.76
C ASP A 72 1.01 -2.71 17.54
N GLU A 73 -0.15 -3.31 17.77
CA GLU A 73 -0.32 -4.56 18.53
C GLU A 73 0.52 -5.71 17.93
N LEU A 74 0.46 -5.85 16.61
CA LEU A 74 1.08 -6.96 15.89
C LEU A 74 2.52 -6.65 15.48
N GLY A 75 3.01 -5.43 15.70
CA GLY A 75 4.36 -5.00 15.31
C GLY A 75 4.56 -4.94 13.80
N MET A 76 3.59 -4.41 13.05
CA MET A 76 3.61 -4.29 11.59
C MET A 76 3.98 -2.86 11.16
N PRO A 77 5.24 -2.57 10.81
CA PRO A 77 5.65 -1.31 10.21
C PRO A 77 4.71 -0.82 9.10
N LEU A 78 4.35 0.46 9.15
CA LEU A 78 3.54 1.11 8.14
C LEU A 78 4.33 2.23 7.44
N TRP A 79 4.07 2.38 6.16
CA TRP A 79 4.37 3.57 5.38
C TRP A 79 3.04 4.21 5.00
N VAL A 80 2.76 5.41 5.51
CA VAL A 80 1.54 6.16 5.19
C VAL A 80 1.83 7.13 4.05
N GLU A 81 1.16 6.94 2.93
CA GLU A 81 1.14 7.92 1.85
C GLU A 81 -0.10 8.78 1.97
N LEU A 82 0.08 10.10 2.09
CA LEU A 82 -1.02 11.03 2.18
C LEU A 82 -1.72 11.16 0.81
N PRO A 83 -3.04 11.40 0.80
CA PRO A 83 -3.88 11.21 -0.39
C PRO A 83 -3.74 12.35 -1.40
N MET A 84 -2.58 12.45 -2.04
CA MET A 84 -2.30 13.35 -3.16
C MET A 84 -1.63 12.57 -4.28
N TRP A 85 -2.35 12.35 -5.38
CA TRP A 85 -1.85 11.66 -6.56
C TRP A 85 -2.17 12.47 -7.80
N ILE A 86 -1.14 12.80 -8.57
CA ILE A 86 -1.20 13.55 -9.85
C ILE A 86 -2.28 14.66 -9.80
N PRO A 87 -2.19 15.61 -8.84
CA PRO A 87 -3.28 16.55 -8.61
C PRO A 87 -3.37 17.61 -9.73
N GLN A 88 -4.52 18.29 -9.77
CA GLN A 88 -4.72 19.51 -10.55
C GLN A 88 -5.01 20.67 -9.56
N PRO A 89 -3.97 21.35 -9.03
CA PRO A 89 -4.14 22.21 -7.86
C PRO A 89 -4.92 23.50 -8.14
N SER A 90 -6.19 23.52 -7.75
CA SER A 90 -7.03 24.71 -7.71
C SER A 90 -6.72 25.59 -6.46
N PRO A 91 -7.22 26.84 -6.40
CA PRO A 91 -7.14 27.63 -5.17
C PRO A 91 -7.78 26.94 -3.95
N PHE A 92 -8.89 26.22 -4.15
CA PHE A 92 -9.52 25.43 -3.10
C PHE A 92 -8.60 24.30 -2.62
N PHE A 93 -8.00 23.54 -3.55
CA PHE A 93 -7.06 22.48 -3.22
C PHE A 93 -5.88 23.02 -2.39
N ARG A 94 -5.28 24.14 -2.83
CA ARG A 94 -4.18 24.80 -2.12
C ARG A 94 -4.55 25.21 -0.70
N ALA A 95 -5.80 25.62 -0.47
CA ALA A 95 -6.29 25.97 0.86
C ALA A 95 -6.67 24.76 1.72
N GLN A 96 -7.16 23.66 1.12
CA GLN A 96 -7.65 22.49 1.85
C GLN A 96 -6.56 21.50 2.23
N VAL A 97 -5.58 21.25 1.36
CA VAL A 97 -4.56 20.21 1.61
C VAL A 97 -3.86 20.37 2.96
N PRO A 98 -3.40 21.57 3.37
CA PRO A 98 -2.79 21.74 4.70
C PRO A 98 -3.75 21.40 5.85
N VAL A 99 -5.05 21.70 5.69
CA VAL A 99 -6.07 21.43 6.71
C VAL A 99 -6.31 19.93 6.84
N GLU A 100 -6.46 19.22 5.71
CA GLU A 100 -6.66 17.77 5.74
C GLU A 100 -5.39 17.04 6.20
N TYR A 101 -4.20 17.52 5.82
CA TYR A 101 -2.95 16.89 6.25
C TYR A 101 -2.75 17.02 7.75
N ASP A 102 -3.07 18.18 8.35
CA ASP A 102 -3.04 18.34 9.81
C ASP A 102 -4.01 17.38 10.51
N ARG A 103 -5.23 17.20 9.97
CA ARG A 103 -6.22 16.25 10.53
C ARG A 103 -5.73 14.81 10.45
N LEU A 104 -5.28 14.37 9.28
CA LEU A 104 -4.78 13.02 9.06
C LEU A 104 -3.55 12.74 9.93
N MET A 105 -2.60 13.68 9.99
CA MET A 105 -1.44 13.53 10.86
C MET A 105 -1.81 13.46 12.34
N ARG A 106 -2.79 14.25 12.81
CA ARG A 106 -3.27 14.14 14.20
C ARG A 106 -3.86 12.77 14.52
N GLN A 107 -4.52 12.14 13.56
CA GLN A 107 -5.07 10.79 13.70
C GLN A 107 -3.95 9.73 13.73
N ALA A 108 -2.94 9.85 12.86
CA ALA A 108 -1.89 8.84 12.71
C ALA A 108 -0.73 8.97 13.72
N ARG A 109 -0.35 10.19 14.14
CA ARG A 109 0.91 10.49 14.84
C ARG A 109 1.13 9.80 16.19
N GLN A 110 0.10 9.19 16.78
CA GLN A 110 0.22 8.46 18.04
C GLN A 110 0.66 7.01 17.85
N HIS A 111 0.62 6.50 16.62
CA HIS A 111 0.93 5.12 16.31
C HIS A 111 2.42 4.96 16.00
N PRO A 112 3.19 4.29 16.89
CA PRO A 112 4.55 3.96 16.57
C PRO A 112 4.59 3.20 15.25
N ALA A 113 3.81 2.16 14.95
CA ALA A 113 3.95 1.34 13.72
C ALA A 113 4.28 2.10 12.42
N ILE A 114 3.79 3.33 12.23
CA ILE A 114 4.13 4.19 11.09
C ILE A 114 5.57 4.68 11.12
N ILE A 115 6.44 4.13 10.28
CA ILE A 115 7.86 4.49 10.18
C ILE A 115 8.18 5.45 9.03
N LEU A 116 7.31 5.54 8.03
CA LEU A 116 7.53 6.37 6.84
C LEU A 116 6.27 7.15 6.48
N TYR A 117 6.45 8.39 6.04
CA TYR A 117 5.40 9.22 5.46
C TYR A 117 5.83 9.75 4.09
N THR A 118 4.91 9.70 3.12
CA THR A 118 5.03 10.44 1.85
C THR A 118 3.89 11.44 1.72
N LEU A 119 4.18 12.66 1.27
CA LEU A 119 3.16 13.70 1.11
C LEU A 119 2.28 13.46 -0.12
N GLY A 120 2.70 12.65 -1.07
CA GLY A 120 1.93 12.34 -2.26
C GLY A 120 2.69 11.36 -3.13
N CYS A 121 2.08 11.04 -4.26
CA CYS A 121 2.53 10.01 -5.19
C CYS A 121 2.63 10.59 -6.60
N GLU A 122 3.77 10.37 -7.25
CA GLU A 122 3.99 10.69 -8.66
C GLU A 122 3.72 12.16 -8.98
N LEU A 123 4.14 13.05 -8.07
CA LEU A 123 3.92 14.49 -8.19
C LEU A 123 4.79 15.07 -9.30
N SER A 124 4.16 15.81 -10.21
CA SER A 124 4.83 16.59 -11.25
C SER A 124 5.01 18.05 -10.84
N ARG A 125 5.65 18.85 -11.70
CA ARG A 125 5.92 20.30 -11.51
C ARG A 125 4.70 21.17 -11.19
N VAL A 126 3.47 20.66 -11.37
CA VAL A 126 2.25 21.38 -10.96
C VAL A 126 2.16 21.55 -9.44
N VAL A 127 2.83 20.67 -8.69
CA VAL A 127 3.04 20.77 -7.25
C VAL A 127 4.48 21.24 -7.02
N ASP A 128 4.63 22.55 -6.83
CA ASP A 128 5.91 23.22 -6.73
C ASP A 128 6.44 23.27 -5.28
N ALA A 129 7.66 23.80 -5.11
CA ALA A 129 8.28 23.98 -3.80
C ALA A 129 7.48 24.91 -2.87
N GLN A 130 6.70 25.86 -3.40
CA GLN A 130 5.86 26.75 -2.58
C GLN A 130 4.71 25.98 -1.92
N MET A 131 4.23 24.92 -2.57
CA MET A 131 3.27 23.99 -2.01
C MET A 131 3.92 22.94 -1.11
N LEU A 132 5.01 22.31 -1.56
CA LEU A 132 5.62 21.17 -0.85
C LEU A 132 6.34 21.58 0.43
N ALA A 133 7.08 22.68 0.44
CA ALA A 133 7.86 23.09 1.61
C ALA A 133 7.00 23.25 2.90
N PRO A 134 5.88 23.99 2.89
CA PRO A 134 5.04 24.10 4.09
C PRO A 134 4.36 22.79 4.46
N LEU A 135 3.97 21.95 3.49
CA LEU A 135 3.37 20.64 3.77
C LEU A 135 4.39 19.68 4.38
N PHE A 136 5.62 19.66 3.87
CA PHE A 136 6.71 18.88 4.44
C PHE A 136 6.99 19.30 5.88
N ALA A 137 7.10 20.61 6.14
CA ALA A 137 7.32 21.13 7.49
C ALA A 137 6.18 20.73 8.45
N LEU A 138 4.92 20.82 7.99
CA LEU A 138 3.74 20.44 8.76
C LEU A 138 3.76 18.93 9.10
N VAL A 139 3.97 18.07 8.12
CA VAL A 139 4.02 16.62 8.34
C VAL A 139 5.22 16.24 9.18
N LYS A 140 6.39 16.81 8.93
CA LYS A 140 7.60 16.55 9.72
C LYS A 140 7.43 16.97 11.18
N GLY A 141 6.72 18.07 11.44
CA GLY A 141 6.38 18.50 12.80
C GLY A 141 5.50 17.51 13.57
N HIS A 142 4.71 16.69 12.88
CA HIS A 142 3.87 15.65 13.48
C HIS A 142 4.50 14.25 13.47
N ALA A 143 5.40 13.96 12.52
CA ALA A 143 5.92 12.63 12.23
C ALA A 143 6.82 12.03 13.34
N GLY A 144 7.29 12.86 14.29
CA GLY A 144 8.18 12.40 15.35
C GLY A 144 9.49 11.86 14.78
N ASP A 145 9.77 10.58 15.03
CA ASP A 145 10.97 9.88 14.54
C ASP A 145 10.79 9.26 13.15
N ALA A 146 9.57 9.20 12.61
CA ALA A 146 9.32 8.69 11.27
C ALA A 146 10.01 9.57 10.22
N LEU A 147 10.49 8.94 9.14
CA LEU A 147 11.09 9.66 8.03
C LEU A 147 10.00 10.14 7.08
N VAL A 148 10.19 11.34 6.54
CA VAL A 148 9.23 12.03 5.68
C VAL A 148 9.88 12.31 4.32
N ARG A 149 9.08 12.19 3.28
CA ARG A 149 9.43 12.57 1.92
C ARG A 149 8.26 13.29 1.25
N ASP A 150 8.56 14.27 0.42
CA ASP A 150 7.56 15.06 -0.30
C ASP A 150 6.88 14.32 -1.45
N ASN A 151 7.60 13.49 -2.19
CA ASN A 151 7.06 12.83 -3.38
C ASN A 151 7.46 11.35 -3.46
N SER A 152 6.48 10.47 -3.35
CA SER A 152 6.66 9.05 -3.63
C SER A 152 6.89 8.82 -5.12
N GLY A 153 7.92 8.07 -5.46
CA GLY A 153 8.33 7.82 -6.85
C GLY A 153 9.33 8.81 -7.45
N SER A 154 9.63 9.89 -6.73
CA SER A 154 10.57 10.98 -7.08
C SER A 154 10.10 12.00 -8.12
N GLY A 155 10.46 13.27 -7.88
CA GLY A 155 10.31 14.34 -8.86
C GLY A 155 11.18 14.13 -10.09
N GLU A 156 12.32 13.46 -9.96
CA GLU A 156 13.21 13.13 -11.08
C GLU A 156 12.53 12.22 -12.12
N ALA A 157 11.79 11.21 -11.67
CA ALA A 157 11.08 10.27 -12.56
C ALA A 157 9.76 10.84 -13.12
N TYR A 158 9.07 11.71 -12.36
CA TYR A 158 7.72 12.20 -12.71
C TYR A 158 7.67 13.68 -13.11
N GLY A 159 8.83 14.29 -13.40
CA GLY A 159 8.93 15.69 -13.83
C GLY A 159 8.47 16.68 -12.75
N GLY A 160 8.68 16.31 -11.48
CA GLY A 160 8.40 17.08 -10.28
C GLY A 160 9.55 17.99 -9.85
N LEU A 161 9.54 18.34 -8.57
CA LEU A 161 10.62 19.12 -7.95
C LEU A 161 11.90 18.29 -7.89
N LEU A 162 13.03 18.83 -8.36
CA LEU A 162 14.32 18.12 -8.34
C LEU A 162 15.05 18.25 -7.00
N ASN A 163 14.92 19.43 -6.36
CA ASN A 163 15.43 19.67 -5.01
C ASN A 163 14.34 19.28 -4.00
N GLU A 164 14.14 17.98 -3.86
CA GLU A 164 13.11 17.38 -3.02
C GLU A 164 13.36 17.60 -1.51
N PHE A 165 12.28 17.71 -0.75
CA PHE A 165 12.31 17.64 0.70
C PHE A 165 12.17 16.17 1.11
N ALA A 166 13.32 15.51 1.34
CA ALA A 166 13.35 14.07 1.55
C ALA A 166 14.43 13.62 2.53
N GLU A 167 14.06 12.69 3.42
CA GLU A 167 14.97 12.02 4.36
C GLU A 167 15.45 10.64 3.85
N PHE A 168 14.90 10.18 2.74
CA PHE A 168 15.25 8.93 2.06
C PHE A 168 14.95 9.05 0.55
N TYR A 169 15.61 8.21 -0.25
CA TYR A 169 15.30 8.04 -1.67
C TYR A 169 14.14 7.09 -1.86
N ASP A 170 13.27 7.44 -2.81
CA ASP A 170 12.11 6.65 -3.18
C ASP A 170 11.88 6.73 -4.68
N TYR A 171 11.64 5.57 -5.30
CA TYR A 171 11.45 5.43 -6.73
C TYR A 171 10.36 4.41 -7.06
N HIS A 172 9.62 4.70 -8.13
CA HIS A 172 8.60 3.82 -8.69
C HIS A 172 9.13 3.26 -10.01
N PHE A 173 9.89 2.17 -9.93
CA PHE A 173 10.50 1.57 -11.11
C PHE A 173 9.67 0.40 -11.60
N TYR A 174 8.89 0.64 -12.65
CA TYR A 174 8.24 -0.43 -13.41
C TYR A 174 9.07 -0.73 -14.65
N SER A 175 10.12 -1.52 -14.48
CA SER A 175 10.97 -1.99 -15.58
C SER A 175 11.19 -3.48 -15.47
N ASP A 176 11.34 -4.15 -16.61
CA ASP A 176 11.78 -5.55 -16.63
C ASP A 176 13.13 -5.70 -15.92
N LEU A 177 13.35 -6.87 -15.29
CA LEU A 177 14.52 -7.15 -14.46
C LEU A 177 15.86 -6.86 -15.17
N HIS A 178 15.95 -7.12 -16.47
CA HIS A 178 17.16 -6.89 -17.26
C HIS A 178 17.49 -5.40 -17.47
N HIS A 179 16.51 -4.50 -17.32
CA HIS A 179 16.70 -3.05 -17.37
C HIS A 179 16.97 -2.44 -15.99
N PHE A 180 16.75 -3.19 -14.91
CA PHE A 180 16.80 -2.65 -13.56
C PHE A 180 18.18 -2.12 -13.18
N ARG A 181 19.26 -2.82 -13.54
CA ARG A 181 20.63 -2.35 -13.25
C ARG A 181 20.99 -1.04 -13.97
N PRO A 182 20.81 -0.93 -15.31
CA PRO A 182 20.96 0.35 -16.00
C PRO A 182 20.12 1.49 -15.39
N LEU A 183 18.90 1.19 -14.95
CA LEU A 183 18.02 2.16 -14.30
C LEU A 183 18.61 2.64 -12.97
N LEU A 184 19.08 1.73 -12.12
CA LEU A 184 19.77 2.10 -10.88
C LEU A 184 21.02 2.94 -11.14
N ASP A 185 21.84 2.56 -12.12
CA ASP A 185 23.06 3.29 -12.47
C ASP A 185 22.75 4.73 -12.94
N TYR A 186 21.63 4.95 -13.62
CA TYR A 186 21.17 6.27 -14.04
C TYR A 186 20.73 7.13 -12.84
N PHE A 187 19.92 6.57 -11.94
CA PHE A 187 19.33 7.32 -10.82
C PHE A 187 20.26 7.43 -9.59
N ALA A 188 21.33 6.62 -9.50
CA ALA A 188 22.30 6.63 -8.41
C ALA A 188 23.68 7.17 -8.83
N PRO A 189 23.80 8.43 -9.32
CA PRO A 189 25.08 8.98 -9.73
C PRO A 189 26.03 9.08 -8.52
N ARG A 190 27.34 8.90 -8.76
CA ARG A 190 28.39 8.79 -7.72
C ARG A 190 28.50 10.00 -6.75
N GLY A 191 27.93 11.15 -7.11
CA GLY A 191 27.92 12.36 -6.27
C GLY A 191 26.70 12.51 -5.35
N ARG A 192 25.72 11.59 -5.43
CA ARG A 192 24.50 11.64 -4.62
C ARG A 192 24.83 11.38 -3.14
N PRO A 193 24.32 12.19 -2.20
CA PRO A 193 24.51 11.95 -0.77
C PRO A 193 23.99 10.56 -0.36
N PRO A 194 24.65 9.86 0.57
CA PRO A 194 24.14 8.58 1.05
C PRO A 194 22.87 8.80 1.87
N GLN A 195 21.76 8.21 1.41
CA GLN A 195 20.49 8.11 2.14
C GLN A 195 19.92 6.69 1.97
N PRO A 196 19.00 6.24 2.84
CA PRO A 196 18.27 5.00 2.63
C PRO A 196 17.55 5.05 1.29
N TRP A 197 17.59 3.95 0.54
CA TRP A 197 16.93 3.83 -0.76
C TRP A 197 15.81 2.81 -0.66
N LEU A 198 14.59 3.28 -0.92
CA LEU A 198 13.38 2.47 -0.90
C LEU A 198 12.73 2.51 -2.29
N PHE A 199 11.91 1.51 -2.57
CA PHE A 199 11.05 1.49 -3.75
C PHE A 199 9.62 1.50 -3.24
N GLY A 200 9.00 2.68 -3.26
CA GLY A 200 7.63 2.90 -2.81
C GLY A 200 6.63 2.13 -3.67
N GLU A 201 6.95 1.97 -4.95
CA GLU A 201 6.28 1.04 -5.84
C GLU A 201 7.30 0.31 -6.69
N TYR A 202 7.10 -1.00 -6.78
CA TYR A 202 7.92 -1.87 -7.60
C TYR A 202 7.11 -3.10 -7.93
N CYS A 203 7.21 -3.55 -9.17
CA CYS A 203 6.60 -4.79 -9.60
C CYS A 203 7.65 -5.55 -10.42
N ASP A 204 8.08 -6.70 -9.87
CA ASP A 204 8.74 -7.72 -10.66
C ASP A 204 7.66 -8.73 -11.05
N TYR A 205 7.06 -8.51 -12.23
CA TYR A 205 6.03 -9.40 -12.76
C TYR A 205 6.69 -10.40 -13.71
N ASP A 206 7.07 -11.56 -13.17
CA ASP A 206 7.69 -12.65 -13.95
C ASP A 206 6.67 -13.62 -14.57
N THR A 207 5.36 -13.33 -14.45
CA THR A 207 4.35 -14.27 -14.95
C THR A 207 4.27 -14.22 -16.48
N PHE A 208 5.12 -14.99 -17.14
CA PHE A 208 4.67 -15.68 -18.34
C PHE A 208 3.53 -16.60 -17.91
N ARG A 209 2.31 -16.31 -18.36
CA ARG A 209 1.22 -17.28 -18.26
C ARG A 209 1.65 -18.54 -19.00
N ASP A 210 1.37 -19.72 -18.46
CA ASP A 210 1.51 -20.95 -19.21
C ASP A 210 0.60 -20.86 -20.45
N PRO A 211 1.15 -20.76 -21.67
CA PRO A 211 0.33 -20.63 -22.87
C PRO A 211 -0.57 -21.85 -23.08
N ASN A 212 -0.15 -23.02 -22.59
CA ASN A 212 -0.90 -24.26 -22.73
C ASN A 212 -2.15 -24.27 -21.85
N ALA A 213 -2.05 -23.72 -20.63
CA ALA A 213 -3.18 -23.54 -19.73
C ALA A 213 -4.24 -22.57 -20.29
N LEU A 214 -3.84 -21.61 -21.13
CA LEU A 214 -4.76 -20.70 -21.82
C LEU A 214 -5.53 -21.37 -22.97
N THR A 215 -4.92 -22.36 -23.63
CA THR A 215 -5.56 -23.11 -24.72
C THR A 215 -6.50 -24.22 -24.23
N GLU A 216 -6.28 -24.74 -23.02
CA GLU A 216 -7.09 -25.83 -22.45
C GLU A 216 -8.39 -25.35 -21.77
N GLY A 217 -8.68 -24.05 -21.80
CA GLY A 217 -9.98 -23.50 -21.37
C GLY A 217 -10.26 -23.56 -19.87
N VAL A 218 -9.29 -23.98 -19.06
CA VAL A 218 -9.40 -24.01 -17.60
C VAL A 218 -8.64 -22.83 -17.03
N LEU A 219 -9.34 -21.72 -16.79
CA LEU A 219 -9.39 -20.99 -15.53
C LEU A 219 -10.14 -19.65 -15.70
N PRO A 220 -10.89 -19.21 -14.68
CA PRO A 220 -11.72 -18.02 -14.74
C PRO A 220 -10.85 -16.77 -14.83
N CYS A 221 -11.07 -15.99 -15.89
CA CYS A 221 -10.57 -14.64 -16.00
C CYS A 221 -11.28 -13.77 -14.96
N ALA A 222 -10.49 -13.13 -14.11
CA ALA A 222 -10.94 -12.21 -13.08
C ALA A 222 -11.84 -12.86 -12.01
N GLN A 223 -11.96 -12.17 -10.89
CA GLN A 223 -12.93 -12.45 -9.85
C GLN A 223 -14.33 -12.67 -10.44
N THR A 224 -14.73 -13.92 -10.62
CA THR A 224 -16.13 -14.26 -10.88
C THR A 224 -16.76 -14.67 -9.56
N LYS A 225 -17.67 -13.81 -9.09
CA LYS A 225 -18.73 -14.16 -8.16
C LYS A 225 -19.41 -15.47 -8.60
N ASN A 226 -19.92 -16.19 -7.61
CA ASN A 226 -20.83 -17.35 -7.68
C ASN A 226 -20.13 -18.72 -7.64
N GLN A 227 -19.81 -19.17 -6.44
CA GLN A 227 -20.12 -20.55 -6.07
C GLN A 227 -21.42 -20.51 -5.26
N GLU A 228 -22.55 -20.77 -5.93
CA GLU A 228 -23.76 -21.23 -5.24
C GLU A 228 -23.66 -22.73 -4.94
N PRO A 229 -24.31 -23.21 -3.86
CA PRO A 229 -23.99 -24.47 -3.23
C PRO A 229 -24.49 -25.66 -4.04
N GLY A 230 -23.75 -26.77 -3.92
CA GLY A 230 -24.01 -28.01 -4.63
C GLY A 230 -25.45 -28.48 -4.55
N THR A 231 -26.01 -28.80 -5.71
CA THR A 231 -27.21 -29.62 -5.84
C THR A 231 -26.90 -31.00 -5.29
N ALA A 232 -27.39 -31.28 -4.08
CA ALA A 232 -27.55 -32.63 -3.60
C ALA A 232 -28.59 -33.34 -4.47
N GLU A 233 -28.26 -34.53 -4.98
CA GLU A 233 -29.22 -35.45 -5.60
C GLU A 233 -30.29 -35.84 -4.57
N PRO A 234 -31.58 -35.96 -4.96
CA PRO A 234 -32.59 -36.47 -4.06
C PRO A 234 -32.47 -37.99 -3.98
N GLY A 235 -31.90 -38.47 -2.87
CA GLY A 235 -32.08 -39.84 -2.40
C GLY A 235 -33.54 -40.10 -2.06
N ASN A 236 -34.04 -41.21 -2.57
CA ASN A 236 -35.34 -41.80 -2.31
C ASN A 236 -35.40 -42.41 -0.89
N GLU A 237 -36.61 -42.74 -0.41
CA GLU A 237 -36.97 -43.37 0.90
C GLU A 237 -37.20 -42.34 2.04
N ASP A 238 -38.33 -42.25 2.75
CA ASP A 238 -39.45 -43.14 3.00
C ASP A 238 -40.70 -42.34 3.47
N GLN A 239 -41.89 -42.93 3.30
CA GLN A 239 -43.04 -43.03 4.25
C GLN A 239 -44.42 -42.80 3.61
N GLU A 240 -45.15 -43.92 3.45
CA GLU A 240 -46.62 -43.98 3.31
C GLU A 240 -47.33 -43.35 4.53
N PRO A 241 -48.61 -42.98 4.38
CA PRO A 241 -49.65 -43.92 4.82
C PRO A 241 -50.83 -44.03 3.84
N GLY A 242 -51.38 -45.24 3.76
CA GLY A 242 -52.46 -45.58 2.84
C GLY A 242 -53.86 -45.13 3.25
N ALA A 243 -54.81 -45.26 2.32
CA ALA A 243 -56.00 -46.10 2.45
C ALA A 243 -56.99 -45.88 1.29
N ALA A 244 -57.53 -47.00 0.82
CA ALA A 244 -58.90 -47.21 0.31
C ALA A 244 -59.25 -46.81 -1.14
N GLU A 245 -59.28 -47.83 -2.01
CA GLU A 245 -60.29 -47.98 -3.08
C GLU A 245 -61.68 -48.32 -2.49
N PRO A 246 -62.77 -48.09 -3.23
CA PRO A 246 -63.36 -49.13 -4.07
C PRO A 246 -63.74 -48.56 -5.46
N GLY A 247 -63.86 -49.29 -6.57
CA GLY A 247 -64.36 -50.65 -6.81
C GLY A 247 -65.52 -50.54 -7.81
N THR A 248 -65.40 -51.27 -8.93
CA THR A 248 -66.32 -51.47 -10.08
C THR A 248 -66.58 -50.33 -11.05
#